data_AF-A0A6P0ZUM1-F1
#
_entry.id   AF-A0A6P0ZUM1-F1
#
_cell.length_a   1.000
_cell.length_b   1.000
_cell.length_c   1.000
_cell.angle_alpha   90.00
_cell.angle_beta   90.00
_cell.angle_gamma   90.00
#
_symmetry.space_group_name_H-M   'P 1'
#
loop_
_entity.id
_entity.type
_entity.pdbx_description
1 polymer ?
#
loop_
_entity_poly.entity_id
_entity_poly.type
_entity_poly.pdbx_seq_one_letter_code
_entity_poly.pdbx_strand_id
1 'polypeptide(L)'
;STTFYVNGKVFYEIATDKGDEPSLPFVIEAAVVALQEGSREIETAINFTPTYDDPFRRRRLYTPIQPDKAVVGLRELLDAYGLDEDTPAIFFLHLICPNVEPIEFSKTEINHLPFKQVMGEVLDRLLKAFKQAQEEEELQLKEAIFKALDDILTNLKNSERFVFDQLLEKLKTKLNQDPILSKWLETPDALSRLRTYIINYQSSNTVLTQRVARPAVATLALPQHPEGYFLALAERISRKLFSQHHVNKILYIQVPELEPVIMDNDWLCRMDMALLRNPPQLDALRETIVQCVVGCDLPLLIWHNNDATGNERVKQIKTWLNERNLDENRIIDLGLKSTDSPSHLFQLTKLVELMPDQLAELLLAKLDNLNISIKFLPDNVDICRDIGQKFEHYLLSYLWEGVSEKLEMPNLIIGLDRELQFSQQMKEQNLDQQLIDLLEKKSNTKSYATVLNEVVRKFFDTFMGQHRADIQGLAQAHLKDLQEGDKQ
;
A
#
# COMPACT_ATOMS: atom_id res chain seq x y z
N SER A 1 16.88 46.27 9.29
CA SER A 1 15.61 45.72 9.78
C SER A 1 15.55 44.27 9.35
N THR A 2 15.57 43.34 10.29
CA THR A 2 15.30 41.93 10.01
C THR A 2 13.78 41.79 9.84
N THR A 3 13.34 41.16 8.75
CA THR A 3 11.92 40.90 8.51
C THR A 3 11.63 39.45 8.86
N PHE A 4 10.69 39.25 9.79
CA PHE A 4 10.29 37.92 10.25
C PHE A 4 8.98 37.49 9.60
N TYR A 5 8.93 36.26 9.12
CA TYR A 5 7.71 35.64 8.62
C TYR A 5 7.03 34.90 9.77
N VAL A 6 6.00 35.53 10.34
CA VAL A 6 5.22 34.97 11.45
C VAL A 6 4.25 33.89 10.97
N ASN A 7 4.06 32.90 11.82
CA ASN A 7 3.06 31.84 11.67
C ASN A 7 2.01 31.98 12.78
N GLY A 8 0.73 32.02 12.39
CA GLY A 8 -0.37 32.02 13.35
C GLY A 8 -0.60 33.35 14.09
N LYS A 9 -1.13 33.22 15.31
CA LYS A 9 -1.62 34.33 16.14
C LYS A 9 -0.48 34.93 16.97
N VAL A 10 -0.46 36.26 17.09
CA VAL A 10 0.37 36.96 18.08
C VAL A 10 -0.34 36.93 19.43
N PHE A 11 0.33 36.39 20.44
CA PHE A 11 -0.14 36.44 21.82
C PHE A 11 0.46 37.67 22.47
N TYR A 12 -0.36 38.43 23.20
CA TYR A 12 0.04 39.69 23.81
C TYR A 12 -0.59 39.82 25.18
N GLU A 13 0.21 40.20 26.16
CA GLU A 13 -0.20 40.44 27.54
C GLU A 13 0.38 41.77 28.02
N ILE A 14 -0.40 42.48 28.84
CA ILE A 14 0.01 43.71 29.50
C ILE A 14 -0.33 43.61 30.99
N ALA A 15 0.56 44.09 31.84
CA ALA A 15 0.26 44.30 33.25
C ALA A 15 0.94 45.53 33.80
N THR A 16 0.34 46.09 34.83
CA THR A 16 0.89 47.18 35.62
C THR A 16 1.12 46.70 37.06
N ASP A 17 1.72 47.56 37.88
CA ASP A 17 1.76 47.35 39.32
C ASP A 17 0.34 47.05 39.88
N LYS A 18 0.25 46.07 40.78
CA LYS A 18 -0.98 45.64 41.47
C LYS A 18 -0.92 45.89 42.98
N GLY A 19 0.18 46.43 43.50
CA GLY A 19 0.38 46.63 44.94
C GLY A 19 -0.50 47.74 45.52
N ASP A 20 -0.93 47.57 46.78
CA ASP A 20 -1.65 48.58 47.57
C ASP A 20 -0.74 49.77 48.00
N GLU A 21 0.58 49.68 47.78
CA GLU A 21 1.54 50.77 47.96
C GLU A 21 2.50 50.88 46.75
N PRO A 22 2.18 51.70 45.72
CA PRO A 22 3.03 51.82 44.54
C PRO A 22 4.13 52.86 44.81
N SER A 23 5.31 52.43 45.25
CA SER A 23 6.46 53.35 45.31
C SER A 23 7.01 53.69 43.91
N LEU A 24 6.67 52.90 42.88
CA LEU A 24 7.17 53.08 41.51
C LEU A 24 6.17 52.52 40.47
N PRO A 25 5.46 53.37 39.69
CA PRO A 25 4.54 52.87 38.67
C PRO A 25 5.31 52.27 37.49
N PHE A 26 4.86 51.12 36.98
CA PHE A 26 5.44 50.50 35.79
C PHE A 26 4.38 49.77 34.95
N VAL A 27 4.73 49.50 33.70
CA VAL A 27 3.98 48.67 32.75
C VAL A 27 4.93 47.62 32.17
N ILE A 28 4.46 46.39 32.07
CA ILE A 28 5.11 45.30 31.36
C ILE A 28 4.21 44.92 30.19
N GLU A 29 4.76 44.95 28.99
CA GLU A 29 4.14 44.44 27.78
C GLU A 29 4.95 43.23 27.31
N ALA A 30 4.30 42.12 27.02
CA ALA A 30 4.96 40.91 26.55
C ALA A 30 4.19 40.34 25.35
N ALA A 31 4.92 39.88 24.33
CA ALA A 31 4.35 39.22 23.18
C ALA A 31 5.12 37.96 22.81
N VAL A 32 4.43 36.97 22.26
CA VAL A 32 5.06 35.80 21.67
C VAL A 32 4.34 35.41 20.39
N VAL A 33 5.11 35.00 19.39
CA VAL A 33 4.60 34.55 18.10
C VAL A 33 5.48 33.44 17.53
N ALA A 34 4.87 32.45 16.89
CA ALA A 34 5.61 31.41 16.19
C ALA A 34 6.19 31.95 14.87
N LEU A 35 7.36 31.45 14.50
CA LEU A 35 7.99 31.72 13.20
C LEU A 35 7.72 30.56 12.25
N GLN A 36 7.79 30.84 10.95
CA GLN A 36 7.72 29.78 9.93
C GLN A 36 9.00 28.93 9.91
N GLU A 37 10.16 29.56 10.11
CA GLU A 37 11.48 28.92 10.10
C GLU A 37 12.42 29.68 11.05
N GLY A 38 13.54 29.05 11.42
CA GLY A 38 14.60 29.66 12.22
C GLY A 38 14.69 29.13 13.64
N SER A 39 15.40 29.87 14.48
CA SER A 39 15.58 29.58 15.91
C SER A 39 14.73 30.53 16.76
N ARG A 40 14.70 30.27 18.06
CA ARG A 40 14.09 31.19 19.02
C ARG A 40 14.83 32.53 19.07
N GLU A 41 14.08 33.62 19.08
CA GLU A 41 14.61 34.97 19.28
C GLU A 41 13.96 35.68 20.48
N ILE A 42 14.76 36.48 21.18
CA ILE A 42 14.34 37.24 22.36
C ILE A 42 14.66 38.70 22.11
N GLU A 43 13.63 39.53 22.07
CA GLU A 43 13.72 40.96 21.86
C GLU A 43 13.23 41.70 23.09
N THR A 44 14.02 42.62 23.62
CA THR A 44 13.70 43.35 24.85
C THR A 44 13.81 44.86 24.65
N ALA A 45 12.94 45.61 25.33
CA ALA A 45 12.94 47.06 25.30
C ALA A 45 12.67 47.65 26.69
N ILE A 46 13.24 48.84 26.94
CA ILE A 46 12.98 49.62 28.16
C ILE A 46 12.67 51.05 27.76
N ASN A 47 11.54 51.60 28.21
CA ASN A 47 11.10 52.97 27.90
C ASN A 47 11.22 53.31 26.40
N PHE A 48 10.65 52.45 25.54
CA PHE A 48 10.67 52.58 24.07
C PHE A 48 12.06 52.52 23.42
N THR A 49 13.10 52.11 24.16
CA THR A 49 14.45 51.92 23.65
C THR A 49 14.80 50.43 23.62
N PRO A 50 15.21 49.86 22.48
CA PRO A 50 15.65 48.47 22.43
C PRO A 50 16.89 48.27 23.29
N THR A 51 16.97 47.14 23.97
CA THR A 51 18.15 46.74 24.74
C THR A 51 19.08 45.88 23.90
N TYR A 52 20.39 45.95 24.14
CA TYR A 52 21.38 45.16 23.40
C TYR A 52 21.42 43.67 23.79
N ASP A 53 20.95 43.33 24.99
CA ASP A 53 20.93 41.97 25.53
C ASP A 53 19.76 41.86 26.51
N ASP A 54 19.44 40.64 26.96
CA ASP A 54 18.42 40.37 27.97
C ASP A 54 18.75 41.14 29.27
N PRO A 55 17.94 42.15 29.67
CA PRO A 55 18.19 42.95 30.87
C PRO A 55 18.05 42.13 32.17
N PHE A 56 17.54 40.90 32.07
CA PHE A 56 17.38 39.93 33.13
C PHE A 56 18.38 38.77 33.05
N ARG A 57 19.36 38.79 32.13
CA ARG A 57 20.24 37.64 31.80
C ARG A 57 20.85 36.90 32.99
N ARG A 58 21.18 37.59 34.08
CA ARG A 58 21.77 37.01 35.31
C ARG A 58 20.82 36.97 36.51
N ARG A 59 19.52 37.20 36.28
CA ARG A 59 18.51 37.34 37.32
C ARG A 59 17.74 36.06 37.50
N ARG A 60 17.50 35.71 38.76
CA ARG A 60 16.68 34.56 39.14
C ARG A 60 15.22 34.93 38.98
N LEU A 61 14.63 34.46 37.89
CA LEU A 61 13.22 34.61 37.60
C LEU A 61 12.45 33.46 38.26
N TYR A 62 11.17 33.72 38.51
CA TYR A 62 10.25 32.72 39.02
C TYR A 62 9.44 32.15 37.86
N THR A 63 9.35 30.83 37.78
CA THR A 63 8.52 30.14 36.79
C THR A 63 7.38 29.40 37.50
N PRO A 64 6.13 29.87 37.39
CA PRO A 64 5.01 29.20 38.05
C PRO A 64 4.80 27.74 37.58
N ILE A 65 5.23 27.39 36.36
CA ILE A 65 5.18 26.02 35.83
C ILE A 65 6.15 25.05 36.53
N GLN A 66 7.24 25.56 37.11
CA GLN A 66 8.25 24.80 37.87
C GLN A 66 8.60 25.57 39.15
N PRO A 67 7.70 25.59 40.16
CA PRO A 67 7.84 26.47 41.33
C PRO A 67 9.11 26.19 42.15
N ASP A 68 9.62 24.94 42.09
CA ASP A 68 10.82 24.50 42.81
C ASP A 68 12.13 24.77 42.06
N LYS A 69 12.07 25.23 40.79
CA LYS A 69 13.25 25.50 39.96
C LYS A 69 13.37 26.99 39.70
N ALA A 70 14.40 27.61 40.25
CA ALA A 70 14.78 28.96 39.84
C ALA A 70 15.46 28.89 38.47
N VAL A 71 15.01 29.72 37.53
CA VAL A 71 15.61 29.89 36.20
C VAL A 71 16.39 31.19 36.13
N VAL A 72 17.42 31.26 35.29
CA VAL A 72 18.28 32.43 35.13
C VAL A 72 18.03 33.09 33.76
N GLY A 73 17.52 34.32 33.81
CA GLY A 73 17.20 35.10 32.60
C GLY A 73 15.98 34.60 31.83
N LEU A 74 15.68 35.28 30.72
CA LEU A 74 14.52 34.99 29.89
C LEU A 74 14.69 33.70 29.09
N ARG A 75 15.92 33.33 28.70
CA ARG A 75 16.20 32.10 27.95
C ARG A 75 15.78 30.84 28.72
N GLU A 76 16.29 30.67 29.93
CA GLU A 76 15.95 29.49 30.75
C GLU A 76 14.47 29.51 31.17
N LEU A 77 13.87 30.71 31.27
CA LEU A 77 12.44 30.83 31.49
C LEU A 77 11.65 30.25 30.31
N LEU A 78 11.97 30.63 29.08
CA LEU A 78 11.33 30.09 27.88
C LEU A 78 11.58 28.58 27.72
N ASP A 79 12.78 28.09 28.04
CA ASP A 79 13.09 26.65 28.05
C ASP A 79 12.17 25.88 29.01
N ALA A 80 11.82 26.46 30.17
CA ALA A 80 10.92 25.84 31.14
C ALA A 80 9.48 25.65 30.61
N TYR A 81 9.10 26.40 29.57
CA TYR A 81 7.82 26.23 28.86
C TYR A 81 7.95 25.36 27.59
N GLY A 82 9.15 24.85 27.28
CA GLY A 82 9.41 24.01 26.11
C GLY A 82 9.68 24.81 24.83
N LEU A 83 10.05 26.09 24.96
CA LEU A 83 10.52 26.91 23.83
C LEU A 83 12.04 26.93 23.87
N ASP A 84 12.69 25.89 23.38
CA ASP A 84 14.15 25.78 23.34
C ASP A 84 14.78 26.65 22.23
N GLU A 85 16.09 26.54 22.02
CA GLU A 85 16.81 27.31 20.99
C GLU A 85 16.35 26.96 19.56
N ASP A 86 15.97 25.71 19.33
CA ASP A 86 15.53 25.22 18.02
C ASP A 86 14.05 25.50 17.74
N THR A 87 13.31 25.99 18.74
CA THR A 87 11.90 26.34 18.58
C THR A 87 11.74 27.66 17.82
N PRO A 88 11.15 27.66 16.61
CA PRO A 88 11.02 28.88 15.79
C PRO A 88 9.95 29.80 16.40
N ALA A 89 10.35 30.74 17.25
CA ALA A 89 9.46 31.70 17.89
C ALA A 89 10.18 33.01 18.24
N ILE A 90 9.44 34.11 18.23
CA ILE A 90 9.93 35.41 18.74
C ILE A 90 9.19 35.72 20.02
N PHE A 91 9.96 36.01 21.06
CA PHE A 91 9.46 36.53 22.32
C PHE A 91 9.90 37.99 22.47
N PHE A 92 8.95 38.88 22.73
CA PHE A 92 9.17 40.30 22.95
C PHE A 92 8.77 40.70 24.38
N LEU A 93 9.60 41.48 25.07
CA LEU A 93 9.31 42.02 26.39
C LEU A 93 9.70 43.49 26.50
N HIS A 94 8.73 44.34 26.86
CA HIS A 94 8.92 45.76 27.03
C HIS A 94 8.56 46.20 28.44
N LEU A 95 9.50 46.87 29.11
CA LEU A 95 9.32 47.47 30.42
C LEU A 95 9.24 49.00 30.31
N ILE A 96 8.13 49.58 30.76
CA ILE A 96 7.94 51.04 30.82
C ILE A 96 7.90 51.43 32.30
N CYS A 97 8.84 52.26 32.73
CA CYS A 97 8.98 52.67 34.11
C CYS A 97 9.71 54.03 34.20
N PRO A 98 9.19 55.02 34.96
CA PRO A 98 9.78 56.35 35.06
C PRO A 98 11.16 56.33 35.73
N ASN A 99 11.44 55.33 36.58
CA ASN A 99 12.74 55.17 37.21
C ASN A 99 13.20 53.71 37.15
N VAL A 100 14.09 53.39 36.21
CA VAL A 100 14.74 52.09 36.11
C VAL A 100 16.12 52.19 36.73
N GLU A 101 16.35 51.47 37.83
CA GLU A 101 17.65 51.44 38.50
C GLU A 101 18.60 50.47 37.76
N PRO A 102 19.66 50.97 37.10
CA PRO A 102 20.67 50.09 36.53
C PRO A 102 21.54 49.52 37.66
N ILE A 103 21.94 48.26 37.54
CA ILE A 103 22.83 47.62 38.53
C ILE A 103 24.31 47.85 38.19
N GLU A 104 24.60 48.16 36.94
CA GLU A 104 25.95 48.40 36.46
C GLU A 104 26.03 49.64 35.56
N PHE A 105 27.24 50.19 35.45
CA PHE A 105 27.51 51.44 34.73
C PHE A 105 27.17 51.36 33.23
N SER A 106 27.25 50.16 32.64
CA SER A 106 26.86 49.89 31.25
C SER A 106 25.34 49.89 31.03
N LYS A 107 24.53 49.94 32.09
CA LYS A 107 23.06 49.93 32.05
C LYS A 107 22.48 48.74 31.28
N THR A 108 23.24 47.66 31.18
CA THR A 108 22.86 46.41 30.50
C THR A 108 22.01 45.50 31.38
N GLU A 109 22.12 45.63 32.71
CA GLU A 109 21.29 44.90 33.69
C GLU A 109 20.53 45.87 34.60
N ILE A 110 19.29 45.50 34.95
CA ILE A 110 18.40 46.32 35.79
C ILE A 110 18.04 45.64 37.11
N ASN A 111 17.63 46.45 38.09
CA ASN A 111 17.00 45.96 39.32
C ASN A 111 15.61 45.39 39.01
N HIS A 112 15.54 44.08 38.80
CA HIS A 112 14.31 43.36 38.50
C HIS A 112 13.35 43.15 39.69
N LEU A 113 13.78 43.42 40.94
CA LEU A 113 12.99 43.07 42.14
C LEU A 113 11.59 43.71 42.15
N PRO A 114 11.40 44.99 41.77
CA PRO A 114 10.08 45.61 41.74
C PRO A 114 9.13 44.96 40.72
N PHE A 115 9.67 44.37 39.66
CA PHE A 115 8.91 43.84 38.53
C PHE A 115 8.71 42.32 38.60
N LYS A 116 9.53 41.63 39.39
CA LYS A 116 9.70 40.17 39.34
C LYS A 116 8.39 39.39 39.42
N GLN A 117 7.50 39.75 40.34
CA GLN A 117 6.23 39.05 40.53
C GLN A 117 5.29 39.25 39.35
N VAL A 118 5.04 40.52 38.98
CA VAL A 118 4.12 40.87 37.88
C VAL A 118 4.65 40.31 36.56
N MET A 119 5.96 40.37 36.32
CA MET A 119 6.60 39.77 35.17
C MET A 119 6.37 38.25 35.13
N GLY A 120 6.59 37.54 36.23
CA GLY A 120 6.35 36.09 36.29
C GLY A 120 4.89 35.72 35.98
N GLU A 121 3.92 36.47 36.49
CA GLU A 121 2.50 36.26 36.22
C GLU A 121 2.14 36.51 34.74
N VAL A 122 2.63 37.61 34.15
CA VAL A 122 2.41 37.94 32.74
C VAL A 122 2.97 36.87 31.82
N LEU A 123 4.22 36.47 32.05
CA LEU A 123 4.90 35.47 31.23
C LEU A 123 4.25 34.09 31.36
N ASP A 124 3.81 33.70 32.56
CA ASP A 124 3.10 32.43 32.76
C ASP A 124 1.79 32.37 31.97
N ARG A 125 0.95 33.42 32.04
CA ARG A 125 -0.29 33.47 31.26
C ARG A 125 -0.02 33.44 29.76
N LEU A 126 0.93 34.26 29.30
CA LEU A 126 1.29 34.38 27.90
C LEU A 126 1.79 33.04 27.33
N LEU A 127 2.78 32.42 27.99
CA LEU A 127 3.43 31.22 27.50
C LEU A 127 2.53 29.98 27.64
N LYS A 128 1.66 29.91 28.66
CA LYS A 128 0.62 28.88 28.73
C LYS A 128 -0.38 29.00 27.59
N ALA A 129 -0.85 30.21 27.28
CA ALA A 129 -1.78 30.43 26.18
C ALA A 129 -1.14 30.07 24.83
N PHE A 130 0.13 30.44 24.62
CA PHE A 130 0.88 30.07 23.43
C PHE A 130 1.04 28.56 23.28
N LYS A 131 1.49 27.88 24.33
CA LYS A 131 1.67 26.42 24.34
C LYS A 131 0.35 25.69 24.11
N GLN A 132 -0.72 26.11 24.78
CA GLN A 132 -2.05 25.51 24.61
C GLN A 132 -2.52 25.62 23.16
N ALA A 133 -2.28 26.76 22.51
CA ALA A 133 -2.64 26.93 21.09
C ALA A 133 -1.83 26.00 20.18
N GLN A 134 -0.53 25.82 20.42
CA GLN A 134 0.29 24.86 19.65
C GLN A 134 -0.18 23.42 19.83
N GLU A 135 -0.52 23.02 21.06
CA GLU A 135 -1.04 21.68 21.35
C GLU A 135 -2.41 21.44 20.68
N GLU A 136 -3.27 22.46 20.66
CA GLU A 136 -4.57 22.42 19.98
C GLU A 136 -4.42 22.31 18.46
N GLU A 137 -3.50 23.09 17.86
CA GLU A 137 -3.18 22.99 16.43
C GLU A 137 -2.67 21.59 16.06
N GLU A 138 -1.79 21.00 16.88
CA GLU A 138 -1.26 19.65 16.64
C GLU A 138 -2.36 18.59 16.77
N LEU A 139 -3.28 18.75 17.73
CA LEU A 139 -4.42 17.86 17.90
C LEU A 139 -5.36 17.94 16.70
N GLN A 140 -5.69 19.15 16.23
CA GLN A 140 -6.52 19.36 15.06
C GLN A 140 -5.89 18.76 13.80
N LEU A 141 -4.57 18.93 13.62
CA LEU A 141 -3.82 18.31 12.52
C LEU A 141 -3.92 16.78 12.57
N LYS A 142 -3.71 16.18 13.76
CA LYS A 142 -3.84 14.74 13.96
C LYS A 142 -5.24 14.25 13.62
N GLU A 143 -6.28 14.92 14.10
CA GLU A 143 -7.68 14.58 13.81
C GLU A 143 -7.99 14.67 12.32
N ALA A 144 -7.53 15.72 11.63
CA ALA A 144 -7.70 15.87 10.19
C ALA A 144 -7.02 14.74 9.41
N ILE A 145 -5.79 14.37 9.78
CA ILE A 145 -5.06 13.25 9.18
C ILE A 145 -5.80 11.93 9.42
N PHE A 146 -6.27 11.68 10.64
CA PHE A 146 -6.96 10.44 10.99
C PHE A 146 -8.29 10.30 10.24
N LYS A 147 -9.05 11.39 10.13
CA LYS A 147 -10.25 11.43 9.30
C LYS A 147 -9.95 11.16 7.82
N ALA A 148 -8.87 11.73 7.29
CA ALA A 148 -8.46 11.45 5.92
C ALA A 148 -8.09 9.97 5.72
N LEU A 149 -7.43 9.34 6.70
CA LEU A 149 -7.15 7.91 6.71
C LEU A 149 -8.42 7.06 6.76
N ASP A 150 -9.37 7.38 7.64
CA ASP A 150 -10.66 6.69 7.73
C ASP A 150 -11.39 6.70 6.40
N ASP A 151 -11.45 7.86 5.74
CA ASP A 151 -12.08 7.98 4.43
C ASP A 151 -11.37 7.15 3.35
N ILE A 152 -10.03 7.11 3.34
CA ILE A 152 -9.27 6.28 2.39
C ILE A 152 -9.61 4.80 2.63
N LEU A 153 -9.64 4.37 3.89
CA LEU A 153 -9.93 2.98 4.27
C LEU A 153 -11.37 2.58 3.97
N THR A 154 -12.33 3.50 4.13
CA THR A 154 -13.76 3.24 3.87
C THR A 154 -14.05 3.05 2.37
N ASN A 155 -13.24 3.65 1.51
CA ASN A 155 -13.39 3.53 0.06
C ASN A 155 -12.75 2.25 -0.52
N LEU A 156 -12.02 1.48 0.27
CA LEU A 156 -11.46 0.20 -0.16
C LEU A 156 -12.51 -0.91 -0.15
N LYS A 157 -12.54 -1.73 -1.20
CA LYS A 157 -13.40 -2.93 -1.23
C LYS A 157 -13.01 -3.86 -0.09
N ASN A 158 -13.96 -4.58 0.50
CA ASN A 158 -13.84 -5.28 1.80
C ASN A 158 -12.64 -6.25 1.98
N SER A 159 -11.92 -6.63 0.92
CA SER A 159 -10.75 -7.53 0.97
C SER A 159 -9.44 -6.93 0.44
N GLU A 160 -9.45 -5.72 -0.13
CA GLU A 160 -8.26 -5.19 -0.79
C GLU A 160 -7.15 -4.80 0.20
N ARG A 161 -5.91 -5.12 -0.18
CA ARG A 161 -4.70 -4.74 0.57
C ARG A 161 -3.75 -3.89 -0.28
N PHE A 162 -3.03 -2.98 0.36
CA PHE A 162 -2.09 -2.04 -0.26
C PHE A 162 -0.81 -1.92 0.59
N VAL A 163 0.26 -1.32 0.07
CA VAL A 163 1.50 -1.06 0.83
C VAL A 163 1.47 0.28 1.54
N PHE A 164 2.29 0.41 2.59
CA PHE A 164 2.40 1.65 3.36
C PHE A 164 2.65 2.89 2.48
N ASP A 165 3.51 2.79 1.47
CA ASP A 165 3.81 3.93 0.59
C ASP A 165 2.61 4.33 -0.30
N GLN A 166 1.74 3.38 -0.69
CA GLN A 166 0.49 3.71 -1.38
C GLN A 166 -0.43 4.54 -0.49
N LEU A 167 -0.52 4.20 0.80
CA LEU A 167 -1.29 4.98 1.76
C LEU A 167 -0.72 6.37 1.97
N LEU A 168 0.61 6.48 2.09
CA LEU A 168 1.28 7.75 2.27
C LEU A 168 1.02 8.70 1.09
N GLU A 169 1.12 8.23 -0.14
CA GLU A 169 0.86 9.05 -1.33
C GLU A 169 -0.62 9.45 -1.44
N LYS A 170 -1.55 8.55 -1.11
CA LYS A 170 -2.99 8.88 -1.10
C LYS A 170 -3.36 9.86 -0.02
N LEU A 171 -2.80 9.68 1.17
CA LEU A 171 -2.98 10.61 2.28
C LEU A 171 -2.45 11.99 1.89
N LYS A 172 -1.23 12.08 1.36
CA LYS A 172 -0.66 13.33 0.84
C LYS A 172 -1.56 14.00 -0.19
N THR A 173 -2.01 13.24 -1.19
CA THR A 173 -2.89 13.74 -2.25
C THR A 173 -4.19 14.31 -1.69
N LYS A 174 -4.77 13.63 -0.69
CA LYS A 174 -6.00 14.04 -0.05
C LYS A 174 -5.81 15.27 0.84
N LEU A 175 -4.77 15.31 1.64
CA LEU A 175 -4.44 16.46 2.49
C LEU A 175 -4.11 17.71 1.65
N ASN A 176 -3.51 17.54 0.47
CA ASN A 176 -3.23 18.64 -0.45
C ASN A 176 -4.48 19.31 -1.05
N GLN A 177 -5.67 18.75 -0.86
CA GLN A 177 -6.94 19.36 -1.27
C GLN A 177 -7.39 20.47 -0.32
N ASP A 178 -6.89 20.45 0.92
CA ASP A 178 -7.11 21.51 1.90
C ASP A 178 -5.95 22.51 1.82
N PRO A 179 -6.20 23.81 1.56
CA PRO A 179 -5.14 24.82 1.46
C PRO A 179 -4.23 24.93 2.70
N ILE A 180 -4.79 24.71 3.90
CA ILE A 180 -4.04 24.81 5.16
C ILE A 180 -3.08 23.62 5.27
N LEU A 181 -3.59 22.42 5.03
CA LEU A 181 -2.79 21.19 5.11
C LEU A 181 -1.81 21.09 3.94
N SER A 182 -2.15 21.62 2.77
CA SER A 182 -1.24 21.75 1.62
C SER A 182 -0.01 22.58 1.99
N LYS A 183 -0.19 23.74 2.62
CA LYS A 183 0.93 24.56 3.12
C LYS A 183 1.75 23.82 4.18
N TRP A 184 1.10 23.05 5.06
CA TRP A 184 1.81 22.22 6.04
C TRP A 184 2.65 21.12 5.36
N LEU A 185 2.17 20.50 4.27
CA LEU A 185 2.92 19.48 3.52
C LEU A 185 4.21 20.01 2.88
N GLU A 186 4.35 21.32 2.73
CA GLU A 186 5.56 21.96 2.21
C GLU A 186 6.67 22.06 3.27
N THR A 187 6.37 21.83 4.56
CA THR A 187 7.42 21.89 5.61
C THR A 187 8.41 20.72 5.46
N PRO A 188 9.71 20.94 5.77
CA PRO A 188 10.75 19.92 5.58
C PRO A 188 10.50 18.60 6.34
N ASP A 189 9.77 18.65 7.45
CA ASP A 189 9.49 17.54 8.36
C ASP A 189 8.13 16.85 8.10
N ALA A 190 7.27 17.41 7.25
CA ALA A 190 5.89 16.96 7.06
C ALA A 190 5.79 15.47 6.71
N LEU A 191 6.65 14.97 5.81
CA LEU A 191 6.65 13.56 5.40
C LEU A 191 7.04 12.63 6.55
N SER A 192 8.02 13.01 7.37
CA SER A 192 8.43 12.24 8.54
C SER A 192 7.31 12.19 9.58
N ARG A 193 6.64 13.32 9.79
CA ARG A 193 5.49 13.43 10.69
C ARG A 193 4.30 12.63 10.20
N LEU A 194 3.96 12.68 8.91
CA LEU A 194 2.91 11.85 8.31
C LEU A 194 3.15 10.36 8.55
N ARG A 195 4.39 9.89 8.36
CA ARG A 195 4.75 8.49 8.63
C ARG A 195 4.50 8.14 10.09
N THR A 196 4.89 9.02 11.00
CA THR A 196 4.66 8.86 12.44
C THR A 196 3.17 8.81 12.77
N TYR A 197 2.36 9.66 12.14
CA TYR A 197 0.91 9.64 12.28
C TYR A 197 0.28 8.34 11.79
N ILE A 198 0.68 7.83 10.63
CA ILE A 198 0.19 6.55 10.12
C ILE A 198 0.57 5.40 11.07
N ILE A 199 1.80 5.38 11.59
CA ILE A 199 2.25 4.35 12.55
C ILE A 199 1.43 4.41 13.85
N ASN A 200 1.20 5.61 14.38
CA ASN A 200 0.38 5.82 15.58
C ASN A 200 -1.10 5.44 15.35
N TYR A 201 -1.61 5.68 14.15
CA TYR A 201 -2.95 5.25 13.77
C TYR A 201 -2.99 3.71 13.62
N GLN A 202 -1.97 3.09 13.04
CA GLN A 202 -1.89 1.65 12.89
C GLN A 202 -1.84 0.91 14.23
N SER A 203 -1.15 1.45 15.24
CA SER A 203 -1.09 0.85 16.58
C SER A 203 -2.43 0.90 17.32
N SER A 204 -3.30 1.83 16.96
CA SER A 204 -4.63 2.01 17.56
C SER A 204 -5.77 1.45 16.70
N ASN A 205 -5.55 1.20 15.41
CA ASN A 205 -6.55 0.70 14.46
C ASN A 205 -6.17 -0.67 13.85
N THR A 206 -6.89 -1.71 14.25
CA THR A 206 -6.68 -3.09 13.78
C THR A 206 -7.08 -3.28 12.31
N VAL A 207 -8.01 -2.48 11.78
CA VAL A 207 -8.42 -2.53 10.36
C VAL A 207 -7.25 -2.14 9.48
N LEU A 208 -6.54 -1.05 9.78
CA LEU A 208 -5.38 -0.64 8.98
C LEU A 208 -4.32 -1.75 8.96
N THR A 209 -4.07 -2.40 10.09
CA THR A 209 -3.10 -3.51 10.18
C THR A 209 -3.47 -4.68 9.27
N GLN A 210 -4.76 -4.95 9.06
CA GLN A 210 -5.25 -6.01 8.17
C GLN A 210 -5.21 -5.60 6.68
N ARG A 211 -5.15 -4.29 6.40
CA ARG A 211 -5.19 -3.72 5.04
C ARG A 211 -3.81 -3.40 4.47
N VAL A 212 -2.78 -3.30 5.32
CA VAL A 212 -1.41 -3.09 4.88
C VAL A 212 -0.71 -4.42 4.60
N ALA A 213 -0.33 -4.64 3.35
CA ALA A 213 0.42 -5.82 2.94
C ALA A 213 1.87 -5.73 3.42
N ARG A 214 2.45 -6.87 3.85
CA ARG A 214 3.82 -6.94 4.39
C ARG A 214 4.77 -7.59 3.38
N PRO A 215 6.02 -7.12 3.26
CA PRO A 215 7.02 -7.76 2.41
C PRO A 215 7.27 -9.20 2.85
N ALA A 216 7.32 -10.13 1.89
CA ALA A 216 7.67 -11.52 2.13
C ALA A 216 8.81 -11.92 1.20
N VAL A 217 9.82 -12.62 1.75
CA VAL A 217 10.98 -13.11 0.99
C VAL A 217 10.64 -14.49 0.42
N ALA A 218 10.43 -14.57 -0.90
CA ALA A 218 10.20 -15.81 -1.63
C ALA A 218 10.74 -15.68 -3.07
N THR A 219 10.73 -16.76 -3.85
CA THR A 219 11.39 -16.84 -5.18
C THR A 219 10.43 -16.87 -6.38
N LEU A 220 9.40 -17.72 -6.37
CA LEU A 220 8.35 -17.75 -7.40
C LEU A 220 7.00 -18.09 -6.77
N ALA A 221 5.95 -17.33 -7.07
CA ALA A 221 4.59 -17.63 -6.62
C ALA A 221 3.72 -18.07 -7.81
N LEU A 222 3.03 -19.21 -7.65
CA LEU A 222 2.11 -19.77 -8.65
C LEU A 222 0.68 -19.84 -8.11
N PRO A 223 -0.35 -19.64 -8.96
CA PRO A 223 -1.73 -19.72 -8.55
C PRO A 223 -2.12 -21.14 -8.10
N GLN A 224 -2.95 -21.21 -7.06
CA GLN A 224 -3.63 -22.42 -6.63
C GLN A 224 -5.14 -22.18 -6.75
N HIS A 225 -5.75 -22.53 -7.87
CA HIS A 225 -7.15 -22.20 -8.13
C HIS A 225 -8.13 -22.84 -7.14
N PRO A 226 -9.26 -22.17 -6.82
CA PRO A 226 -9.66 -20.85 -7.33
C PRO A 226 -9.03 -19.66 -6.59
N GLU A 227 -8.49 -19.87 -5.39
CA GLU A 227 -7.98 -18.83 -4.49
C GLU A 227 -6.67 -19.26 -3.82
N GLY A 228 -5.75 -18.31 -3.65
CA GLY A 228 -4.45 -18.56 -3.05
C GLY A 228 -3.35 -18.93 -4.04
N TYR A 229 -2.20 -19.31 -3.48
CA TYR A 229 -0.97 -19.56 -4.22
C TYR A 229 -0.04 -20.48 -3.43
N PHE A 230 0.93 -21.06 -4.13
CA PHE A 230 2.05 -21.76 -3.50
C PHE A 230 3.38 -21.23 -4.04
N LEU A 231 4.44 -21.49 -3.28
CA LEU A 231 5.79 -21.07 -3.63
C LEU A 231 6.57 -22.22 -4.27
N ALA A 232 7.32 -21.90 -5.32
CA ALA A 232 8.23 -22.82 -5.96
C ALA A 232 9.62 -22.21 -6.14
N LEU A 233 10.62 -23.06 -6.32
CA LEU A 233 11.96 -22.65 -6.69
C LEU A 233 12.03 -22.44 -8.20
N ALA A 234 12.76 -21.41 -8.64
CA ALA A 234 12.93 -21.11 -10.06
C ALA A 234 13.59 -22.27 -10.84
N GLU A 235 14.47 -23.02 -10.19
CA GLU A 235 15.12 -24.21 -10.75
C GLU A 235 14.14 -25.34 -11.11
N ARG A 236 12.93 -25.34 -10.52
CA ARG A 236 11.87 -26.33 -10.79
C ARG A 236 10.88 -25.87 -11.85
N ILE A 237 11.13 -24.72 -12.48
CA ILE A 237 10.27 -24.20 -13.55
C ILE A 237 10.31 -25.17 -14.73
N SER A 238 9.13 -25.59 -15.16
CA SER A 238 8.94 -26.37 -16.37
C SER A 238 7.61 -26.02 -17.02
N ARG A 239 7.53 -26.21 -18.34
CA ARG A 239 6.26 -26.11 -19.08
C ARG A 239 5.14 -26.95 -18.45
N LYS A 240 5.47 -28.17 -18.00
CA LYS A 240 4.52 -29.07 -17.34
C LYS A 240 3.94 -28.47 -16.05
N LEU A 241 4.79 -27.87 -15.21
CA LEU A 241 4.34 -27.23 -13.97
C LEU A 241 3.36 -26.09 -14.27
N PHE A 242 3.70 -25.20 -15.21
CA PHE A 242 2.81 -24.09 -15.55
C PHE A 242 1.49 -24.53 -16.17
N SER A 243 1.50 -25.53 -17.07
CA SER A 243 0.27 -26.09 -17.62
C SER A 243 -0.62 -26.73 -16.55
N GLN A 244 -0.03 -27.44 -15.58
CA GLN A 244 -0.76 -28.04 -14.44
C GLN A 244 -1.45 -27.01 -13.56
N HIS A 245 -0.86 -25.82 -13.43
CA HIS A 245 -1.39 -24.73 -12.62
C HIS A 245 -2.06 -23.64 -13.46
N HIS A 246 -2.38 -23.93 -14.73
CA HIS A 246 -3.05 -23.00 -15.64
C HIS A 246 -2.40 -21.62 -15.69
N VAL A 247 -1.06 -21.58 -15.74
CA VAL A 247 -0.31 -20.33 -15.89
C VAL A 247 -0.02 -20.08 -17.36
N ASN A 248 -0.36 -18.89 -17.86
CA ASN A 248 -0.08 -18.50 -19.25
C ASN A 248 0.91 -17.33 -19.38
N LYS A 249 1.34 -16.72 -18.28
CA LYS A 249 2.27 -15.59 -18.24
C LYS A 249 3.01 -15.52 -16.91
N ILE A 250 4.19 -14.92 -16.94
CA ILE A 250 4.99 -14.64 -15.74
C ILE A 250 5.09 -13.13 -15.59
N LEU A 251 4.76 -12.59 -14.42
CA LEU A 251 4.89 -11.18 -14.08
C LEU A 251 6.14 -10.98 -13.21
N TYR A 252 6.98 -10.03 -13.56
CA TYR A 252 8.04 -9.48 -12.73
C TYR A 252 7.71 -8.03 -12.43
N ILE A 253 7.79 -7.64 -11.15
CA ILE A 253 7.54 -6.26 -10.72
C ILE A 253 8.82 -5.63 -10.18
N GLN A 254 9.18 -4.49 -10.75
CA GLN A 254 10.41 -3.78 -10.38
C GLN A 254 10.34 -3.15 -8.97
N VAL A 255 9.13 -2.92 -8.46
CA VAL A 255 8.85 -2.37 -7.13
C VAL A 255 8.49 -3.54 -6.19
N PRO A 256 9.44 -4.09 -5.40
CA PRO A 256 9.24 -5.31 -4.61
C PRO A 256 8.10 -5.19 -3.60
N GLU A 257 7.85 -3.97 -3.11
CA GLU A 257 6.80 -3.69 -2.15
C GLU A 257 5.42 -4.07 -2.70
N LEU A 258 5.21 -4.03 -4.02
CA LEU A 258 3.92 -4.35 -4.63
C LEU A 258 3.67 -5.85 -4.81
N GLU A 259 4.64 -6.72 -4.60
CA GLU A 259 4.44 -8.17 -4.71
C GLU A 259 3.36 -8.72 -3.75
N PRO A 260 3.34 -8.36 -2.45
CA PRO A 260 2.29 -8.74 -1.53
C PRO A 260 0.91 -8.22 -1.95
N VAL A 261 0.84 -7.07 -2.64
CA VAL A 261 -0.44 -6.56 -3.18
C VAL A 261 -0.97 -7.52 -4.25
N ILE A 262 -0.13 -7.99 -5.17
CA ILE A 262 -0.54 -8.93 -6.22
C ILE A 262 -1.07 -10.24 -5.61
N MET A 263 -0.38 -10.74 -4.57
CA MET A 263 -0.73 -12.01 -3.93
C MET A 263 -1.98 -11.91 -3.06
N ASP A 264 -2.03 -10.93 -2.16
CA ASP A 264 -3.11 -10.82 -1.16
C ASP A 264 -4.45 -10.40 -1.79
N ASN A 265 -4.44 -9.91 -3.04
CA ASN A 265 -5.63 -9.58 -3.80
C ASN A 265 -5.99 -10.67 -4.84
N ASP A 266 -5.38 -11.86 -4.76
CA ASP A 266 -5.60 -13.04 -5.62
C ASP A 266 -5.37 -12.80 -7.12
N TRP A 267 -4.49 -11.88 -7.51
CA TRP A 267 -4.29 -11.56 -8.93
C TRP A 267 -3.69 -12.73 -9.70
N LEU A 268 -2.91 -13.59 -9.05
CA LEU A 268 -2.35 -14.79 -9.67
C LEU A 268 -3.46 -15.71 -10.21
N CYS A 269 -4.48 -15.96 -9.39
CA CYS A 269 -5.63 -16.77 -9.77
C CYS A 269 -6.60 -16.03 -10.68
N ARG A 270 -6.78 -14.71 -10.49
CA ARG A 270 -7.67 -13.90 -11.34
C ARG A 270 -7.15 -13.74 -12.76
N MET A 271 -5.84 -13.72 -12.94
CA MET A 271 -5.20 -13.47 -14.23
C MET A 271 -4.30 -14.63 -14.66
N ASP A 272 -4.45 -15.84 -14.10
CA ASP A 272 -3.73 -17.06 -14.49
C ASP A 272 -2.22 -16.82 -14.74
N MET A 273 -1.60 -16.10 -13.79
CA MET A 273 -0.23 -15.60 -13.89
C MET A 273 0.63 -16.12 -12.74
N ALA A 274 1.91 -16.39 -13.01
CA ALA A 274 2.92 -16.57 -11.98
C ALA A 274 3.59 -15.22 -11.66
N LEU A 275 4.03 -15.03 -10.41
CA LEU A 275 4.80 -13.86 -10.00
C LEU A 275 6.26 -14.25 -9.75
N LEU A 276 7.14 -13.72 -10.58
CA LEU A 276 8.57 -13.72 -10.38
C LEU A 276 8.92 -12.69 -9.31
N ARG A 277 9.44 -13.19 -8.19
CA ARG A 277 9.85 -12.34 -7.08
C ARG A 277 11.15 -11.62 -7.42
N ASN A 278 11.33 -10.42 -6.90
CA ASN A 278 12.47 -9.54 -7.15
C ASN A 278 13.54 -9.77 -6.05
N PRO A 279 14.54 -10.64 -6.27
CA PRO A 279 15.59 -10.86 -5.28
C PRO A 279 16.45 -9.59 -5.13
N PRO A 280 16.98 -9.32 -3.93
CA PRO A 280 17.77 -8.11 -3.68
C PRO A 280 19.10 -8.10 -4.45
N GLN A 281 19.59 -9.26 -4.87
CA GLN A 281 20.84 -9.42 -5.61
C GLN A 281 20.56 -9.52 -7.11
N LEU A 282 21.23 -8.67 -7.90
CA LEU A 282 21.05 -8.62 -9.36
C LEU A 282 21.47 -9.92 -10.06
N ASP A 283 22.51 -10.59 -9.59
CA ASP A 283 22.95 -11.87 -10.16
C ASP A 283 21.90 -12.96 -9.95
N ALA A 284 21.27 -12.99 -8.77
CA ALA A 284 20.16 -13.90 -8.50
C ALA A 284 18.96 -13.61 -9.40
N LEU A 285 18.62 -12.32 -9.63
CA LEU A 285 17.56 -11.93 -10.57
C LEU A 285 17.88 -12.41 -11.99
N ARG A 286 19.11 -12.19 -12.45
CA ARG A 286 19.57 -12.61 -13.78
C ARG A 286 19.42 -14.12 -13.97
N GLU A 287 19.96 -14.92 -13.06
CA GLU A 287 19.87 -16.38 -13.15
C GLU A 287 18.41 -16.86 -13.12
N THR A 288 17.58 -16.26 -12.27
CA THR A 288 16.16 -16.60 -12.17
C THR A 288 15.42 -16.28 -13.49
N ILE A 289 15.65 -15.11 -14.08
CA ILE A 289 15.04 -14.75 -15.38
C ILE A 289 15.49 -15.68 -16.49
N VAL A 290 16.80 -15.97 -16.57
CA VAL A 290 17.34 -16.89 -17.58
C VAL A 290 16.71 -18.27 -17.40
N GLN A 291 16.60 -18.79 -16.17
CA GLN A 291 15.94 -20.06 -15.89
C GLN A 291 14.46 -20.05 -16.29
N CYS A 292 13.72 -18.98 -16.01
CA CYS A 292 12.32 -18.83 -16.45
C CYS A 292 12.20 -18.94 -17.98
N VAL A 293 13.08 -18.24 -18.71
CA VAL A 293 13.07 -18.23 -20.18
C VAL A 293 13.52 -19.58 -20.74
N VAL A 294 14.50 -20.25 -20.15
CA VAL A 294 14.94 -21.58 -20.62
C VAL A 294 13.90 -22.68 -20.29
N GLY A 295 13.26 -22.62 -19.13
CA GLY A 295 12.40 -23.69 -18.61
C GLY A 295 10.95 -23.69 -19.15
N CYS A 296 10.50 -22.60 -19.78
CA CYS A 296 9.16 -22.50 -20.37
C CYS A 296 9.16 -21.55 -21.56
N ASP A 297 8.08 -21.55 -22.35
CA ASP A 297 7.89 -20.66 -23.52
C ASP A 297 6.95 -19.47 -23.22
N LEU A 298 6.63 -19.22 -21.95
CA LEU A 298 5.66 -18.18 -21.57
C LEU A 298 6.26 -16.77 -21.69
N PRO A 299 5.43 -15.74 -21.99
CA PRO A 299 5.88 -14.35 -21.95
C PRO A 299 6.23 -13.93 -20.52
N LEU A 300 7.32 -13.18 -20.39
CA LEU A 300 7.75 -12.53 -19.15
C LEU A 300 7.39 -11.04 -19.22
N LEU A 301 6.41 -10.66 -18.42
CA LEU A 301 5.88 -9.32 -18.32
C LEU A 301 6.68 -8.54 -17.27
N ILE A 302 7.20 -7.37 -17.62
CA ILE A 302 7.95 -6.52 -16.69
C ILE A 302 7.13 -5.28 -16.37
N TRP A 303 6.76 -5.10 -15.11
CA TRP A 303 5.99 -3.96 -14.65
C TRP A 303 6.85 -3.04 -13.77
N HIS A 304 6.99 -1.78 -14.18
CA HIS A 304 7.88 -0.83 -13.53
C HIS A 304 7.35 0.61 -13.58
N ASN A 305 7.96 1.48 -12.77
CA ASN A 305 7.69 2.92 -12.73
C ASN A 305 8.10 3.61 -14.04
N ASN A 306 7.52 4.77 -14.34
CA ASN A 306 7.94 5.61 -15.46
C ASN A 306 9.20 6.42 -15.08
N ASP A 307 10.29 5.74 -14.76
CA ASP A 307 11.57 6.35 -14.42
C ASP A 307 12.74 5.70 -15.17
N ALA A 308 13.92 6.32 -15.08
CA ALA A 308 15.12 5.81 -15.74
C ALA A 308 15.50 4.40 -15.24
N THR A 309 15.27 4.13 -13.96
CA THR A 309 15.59 2.85 -13.32
C THR A 309 14.78 1.69 -13.89
N GLY A 310 13.47 1.88 -14.06
CA GLY A 310 12.57 0.88 -14.64
C GLY A 310 12.91 0.59 -16.10
N ASN A 311 13.12 1.64 -16.90
CA ASN A 311 13.50 1.51 -18.30
C ASN A 311 14.87 0.79 -18.46
N GLU A 312 15.85 1.14 -17.63
CA GLU A 312 17.16 0.49 -17.65
C GLU A 312 17.06 -0.98 -17.22
N ARG A 313 16.18 -1.31 -16.27
CA ARG A 313 15.95 -2.70 -15.86
C ARG A 313 15.44 -3.56 -17.01
N VAL A 314 14.49 -3.07 -17.81
CA VAL A 314 13.98 -3.80 -18.99
C VAL A 314 15.09 -4.03 -20.01
N LYS A 315 15.89 -2.99 -20.31
CA LYS A 315 17.04 -3.11 -21.22
C LYS A 315 18.06 -4.13 -20.71
N GLN A 316 18.40 -4.07 -19.43
CA GLN A 316 19.35 -4.97 -18.80
C GLN A 316 18.89 -6.43 -18.90
N ILE A 317 17.60 -6.69 -18.67
CA ILE A 317 17.01 -8.03 -18.81
C ILE A 317 17.11 -8.54 -20.26
N LYS A 318 16.81 -7.70 -21.24
CA LYS A 318 16.98 -8.07 -22.66
C LYS A 318 18.44 -8.38 -23.01
N THR A 319 19.38 -7.57 -22.54
CA THR A 319 20.81 -7.83 -22.69
C THR A 319 21.21 -9.20 -22.12
N TRP A 320 20.72 -9.57 -20.94
CA TRP A 320 21.01 -10.88 -20.34
C TRP A 320 20.52 -12.06 -21.19
N LEU A 321 19.38 -11.92 -21.86
CA LEU A 321 18.87 -12.94 -22.78
C LEU A 321 19.71 -13.01 -24.06
N ASN A 322 20.08 -11.87 -24.62
CA ASN A 322 20.90 -11.79 -25.82
C ASN A 322 22.28 -12.44 -25.63
N GLU A 323 22.92 -12.18 -24.48
CA GLU A 323 24.20 -12.80 -24.09
C GLU A 323 24.15 -14.33 -24.06
N ARG A 324 22.95 -14.91 -23.91
CA ARG A 324 22.69 -16.36 -23.90
C ARG A 324 22.06 -16.87 -25.20
N ASN A 325 21.90 -16.02 -26.22
CA ASN A 325 21.18 -16.31 -27.48
C ASN A 325 19.72 -16.75 -27.25
N LEU A 326 19.04 -16.15 -26.27
CA LEU A 326 17.62 -16.40 -25.99
C LEU A 326 16.75 -15.31 -26.64
N ASP A 327 15.50 -15.65 -26.95
CA ASP A 327 14.57 -14.73 -27.63
C ASP A 327 14.13 -13.57 -26.72
N GLU A 328 14.58 -12.36 -27.06
CA GLU A 328 14.22 -11.12 -26.37
C GLU A 328 12.75 -10.74 -26.54
N ASN A 329 12.07 -11.22 -27.59
CA ASN A 329 10.65 -10.90 -27.84
C ASN A 329 9.73 -11.46 -26.76
N ARG A 330 10.24 -12.38 -25.95
CA ARG A 330 9.56 -12.90 -24.77
C ARG A 330 9.43 -11.90 -23.64
N ILE A 331 10.22 -10.83 -23.65
CA ILE A 331 10.18 -9.75 -22.67
C ILE A 331 9.17 -8.70 -23.11
N ILE A 332 8.05 -8.63 -22.39
CA ILE A 332 6.98 -7.68 -22.65
C ILE A 332 7.06 -6.57 -21.60
N ASP A 333 7.29 -5.35 -22.07
CA ASP A 333 7.37 -4.17 -21.24
C ASP A 333 5.97 -3.62 -20.92
N LEU A 334 5.59 -3.68 -19.64
CA LEU A 334 4.35 -3.13 -19.09
C LEU A 334 4.55 -1.82 -18.32
N GLY A 335 5.72 -1.19 -18.43
CA GLY A 335 6.06 0.06 -17.77
C GLY A 335 4.97 1.13 -17.89
N LEU A 336 4.84 1.96 -16.86
CA LEU A 336 4.00 3.15 -16.92
C LEU A 336 4.47 4.04 -18.08
N LYS A 337 3.55 4.41 -18.97
CA LYS A 337 3.79 5.38 -20.04
C LYS A 337 3.17 6.71 -19.66
N SER A 338 3.74 7.81 -20.13
CA SER A 338 3.20 9.16 -19.90
C SER A 338 1.76 9.34 -20.45
N THR A 339 1.33 8.47 -21.35
CA THR A 339 -0.02 8.44 -21.94
C THR A 339 -1.04 7.63 -21.12
N ASP A 340 -0.61 6.91 -20.08
CA ASP A 340 -1.49 6.02 -19.31
C ASP A 340 -2.31 6.78 -18.25
N SER A 341 -2.18 8.12 -18.15
CA SER A 341 -2.96 8.93 -17.21
C SER A 341 -4.31 9.35 -17.82
N PRO A 342 -5.45 8.96 -17.22
CA PRO A 342 -6.77 9.36 -17.71
C PRO A 342 -7.10 10.84 -17.45
N SER A 343 -6.22 11.59 -16.78
CA SER A 343 -6.41 13.02 -16.51
C SER A 343 -5.17 13.85 -16.88
N HIS A 344 -5.37 14.94 -17.62
CA HIS A 344 -4.31 15.84 -18.08
C HIS A 344 -3.57 16.62 -16.96
N LEU A 345 -3.95 16.44 -15.69
CA LEU A 345 -3.44 17.25 -14.57
C LEU A 345 -2.31 16.57 -13.77
N PHE A 346 -2.16 15.25 -13.84
CA PHE A 346 -1.05 14.54 -13.17
C PHE A 346 -0.54 13.38 -14.03
N GLN A 347 0.75 13.42 -14.40
CA GLN A 347 1.42 12.29 -15.03
C GLN A 347 1.77 11.27 -13.94
N LEU A 348 1.17 10.08 -14.01
CA LEU A 348 1.51 8.97 -13.13
C LEU A 348 2.96 8.56 -13.39
N THR A 349 3.80 8.69 -12.37
CA THR A 349 5.23 8.34 -12.49
C THR A 349 5.56 7.05 -11.78
N LYS A 350 4.84 6.72 -10.71
CA LYS A 350 5.11 5.55 -9.87
C LYS A 350 3.88 4.69 -9.70
N LEU A 351 4.07 3.37 -9.71
CA LEU A 351 3.01 2.40 -9.49
C LEU A 351 2.38 2.53 -8.09
N VAL A 352 3.18 2.93 -7.09
CA VAL A 352 2.71 3.16 -5.72
C VAL A 352 1.75 4.35 -5.60
N GLU A 353 1.56 5.17 -6.64
CA GLU A 353 0.55 6.25 -6.65
C GLU A 353 -0.88 5.72 -6.89
N LEU A 354 -1.01 4.47 -7.35
CA LEU A 354 -2.28 3.82 -7.70
C LEU A 354 -2.78 2.90 -6.58
N MET A 355 -4.10 2.85 -6.39
CA MET A 355 -4.75 1.87 -5.51
C MET A 355 -4.71 0.46 -6.12
N PRO A 356 -4.90 -0.61 -5.32
CA PRO A 356 -4.88 -1.99 -5.83
C PRO A 356 -5.87 -2.24 -6.99
N ASP A 357 -7.10 -1.72 -6.90
CA ASP A 357 -8.08 -1.81 -7.98
C ASP A 357 -7.64 -1.07 -9.25
N GLN A 358 -7.11 0.14 -9.09
CA GLN A 358 -6.57 0.94 -10.19
C GLN A 358 -5.38 0.25 -10.86
N LEU A 359 -4.50 -0.37 -10.07
CA LEU A 359 -3.39 -1.18 -10.56
C LEU A 359 -3.88 -2.41 -11.33
N ALA A 360 -4.90 -3.11 -10.82
CA ALA A 360 -5.49 -4.25 -11.48
C ALA A 360 -6.14 -3.85 -12.81
N GLU A 361 -6.91 -2.75 -12.84
CA GLU A 361 -7.53 -2.21 -14.05
C GLU A 361 -6.48 -1.81 -15.08
N LEU A 362 -5.42 -1.11 -14.66
CA LEU A 362 -4.31 -0.73 -15.52
C LEU A 362 -3.62 -1.97 -16.12
N LEU A 363 -3.34 -2.99 -15.30
CA LEU A 363 -2.72 -4.22 -15.75
C LEU A 363 -3.61 -4.95 -16.77
N LEU A 364 -4.91 -5.09 -16.47
CA LEU A 364 -5.88 -5.71 -17.38
C LEU A 364 -5.97 -4.95 -18.71
N ALA A 365 -6.03 -3.62 -18.68
CA ALA A 365 -6.04 -2.80 -19.88
C ALA A 365 -4.76 -2.97 -20.71
N LYS A 366 -3.59 -3.09 -20.06
CA LYS A 366 -2.33 -3.37 -20.77
C LYS A 366 -2.31 -4.75 -21.40
N LEU A 367 -2.82 -5.77 -20.71
CA LEU A 367 -2.93 -7.13 -21.26
C LEU A 367 -3.83 -7.15 -22.50
N ASP A 368 -4.99 -6.50 -22.43
CA ASP A 368 -5.95 -6.39 -23.53
C ASP A 368 -5.36 -5.68 -24.75
N ASN A 369 -4.74 -4.51 -24.53
CA ASN A 369 -4.07 -3.74 -25.59
C ASN A 369 -2.94 -4.50 -26.29
N LEU A 370 -2.29 -5.42 -25.58
CA LEU A 370 -1.22 -6.26 -26.11
C LEU A 370 -1.73 -7.62 -26.62
N ASN A 371 -3.04 -7.84 -26.60
CA ASN A 371 -3.70 -9.09 -26.97
C ASN A 371 -3.13 -10.31 -26.20
N ILE A 372 -2.83 -10.13 -24.91
CA ILE A 372 -2.36 -11.18 -24.01
C ILE A 372 -3.58 -11.72 -23.25
N SER A 373 -3.86 -13.00 -23.41
CA SER A 373 -5.01 -13.62 -22.73
C SER A 373 -4.93 -13.47 -21.21
N ILE A 374 -6.01 -12.96 -20.60
CA ILE A 374 -6.12 -12.82 -19.15
C ILE A 374 -6.16 -14.20 -18.49
N LYS A 375 -6.85 -15.16 -19.08
CA LYS A 375 -7.00 -16.53 -18.57
C LYS A 375 -6.21 -17.54 -19.40
N PHE A 376 -5.80 -18.64 -18.79
CA PHE A 376 -5.18 -19.75 -19.48
C PHE A 376 -6.18 -20.38 -20.44
N LEU A 377 -5.80 -20.43 -21.71
CA LEU A 377 -6.56 -21.07 -22.77
C LEU A 377 -5.65 -22.14 -23.41
N PRO A 378 -5.90 -23.42 -23.16
CA PRO A 378 -5.17 -24.49 -23.83
C PRO A 378 -5.55 -24.59 -25.32
N ASP A 379 -4.72 -25.28 -26.09
CA ASP A 379 -5.02 -25.55 -27.50
C ASP A 379 -6.29 -26.42 -27.63
N ASN A 380 -7.01 -26.32 -28.76
CA ASN A 380 -8.28 -27.03 -28.96
C ASN A 380 -8.14 -28.56 -28.74
N VAL A 381 -7.01 -29.14 -29.18
CA VAL A 381 -6.71 -30.58 -28.97
C VAL A 381 -6.67 -30.93 -27.47
N ASP A 382 -6.06 -30.07 -26.66
CA ASP A 382 -5.99 -30.26 -25.21
C ASP A 382 -7.37 -30.05 -24.56
N ILE A 383 -8.15 -29.07 -25.01
CA ILE A 383 -9.53 -28.84 -24.54
C ILE A 383 -10.40 -30.09 -24.75
N CYS A 384 -10.39 -30.64 -25.96
CA CYS A 384 -11.16 -31.84 -26.29
C CYS A 384 -10.76 -33.03 -25.41
N ARG A 385 -9.45 -33.21 -25.21
CA ARG A 385 -8.92 -34.27 -24.34
C ARG A 385 -9.36 -34.08 -22.89
N ASP A 386 -9.26 -32.87 -22.36
CA ASP A 386 -9.58 -32.56 -20.97
C ASP A 386 -11.09 -32.70 -20.69
N ILE A 387 -11.94 -32.29 -21.64
CA ILE A 387 -13.40 -32.53 -21.59
C ILE A 387 -13.68 -34.03 -21.48
N GLY A 388 -13.07 -34.84 -22.35
CA GLY A 388 -13.24 -36.30 -22.34
C GLY A 388 -12.80 -36.92 -21.02
N GLN A 389 -11.58 -36.61 -20.56
CA GLN A 389 -11.04 -37.12 -19.30
C GLN A 389 -11.90 -36.72 -18.09
N LYS A 390 -12.42 -35.49 -18.08
CA LYS A 390 -13.27 -35.02 -16.98
C LYS A 390 -14.64 -35.70 -16.99
N PHE A 391 -15.22 -35.92 -18.16
CA PHE A 391 -16.48 -36.66 -18.30
C PHE A 391 -16.31 -38.11 -17.85
N GLU A 392 -15.25 -38.79 -18.33
CA GLU A 392 -14.90 -40.14 -17.89
C GLU A 392 -14.75 -40.21 -16.38
N HIS A 393 -14.07 -39.23 -15.76
CA HIS A 393 -13.95 -39.17 -14.31
C HIS A 393 -15.30 -39.09 -13.58
N TYR A 394 -16.26 -38.30 -14.06
CA TYR A 394 -17.60 -38.26 -13.48
C TYR A 394 -18.36 -39.58 -13.67
N LEU A 395 -18.25 -40.18 -14.85
CA LEU A 395 -18.89 -41.47 -15.16
C LEU A 395 -18.32 -42.59 -14.29
N LEU A 396 -16.99 -42.66 -14.15
CA LEU A 396 -16.31 -43.59 -13.26
C LEU A 396 -16.74 -43.36 -11.81
N SER A 397 -16.74 -42.12 -11.33
CA SER A 397 -17.17 -41.81 -9.95
C SER A 397 -18.60 -42.30 -9.68
N TYR A 398 -19.51 -42.13 -10.64
CA TYR A 398 -20.88 -42.63 -10.56
C TYR A 398 -20.96 -44.17 -10.53
N LEU A 399 -20.17 -44.85 -11.36
CA LEU A 399 -20.13 -46.32 -11.43
C LEU A 399 -19.50 -46.93 -10.17
N TRP A 400 -18.49 -46.27 -9.60
CA TRP A 400 -17.80 -46.70 -8.37
C TRP A 400 -18.66 -46.56 -7.12
N GLU A 401 -19.59 -45.60 -7.07
CA GLU A 401 -20.61 -45.57 -6.02
C GLU A 401 -21.54 -46.81 -6.04
N GLY A 402 -21.50 -47.62 -7.11
CA GLY A 402 -22.34 -48.82 -7.27
C GLY A 402 -21.60 -50.16 -7.40
N VAL A 403 -20.27 -50.21 -7.60
CA VAL A 403 -19.59 -51.46 -7.98
C VAL A 403 -18.18 -51.61 -7.39
N SER A 404 -17.81 -52.83 -6.98
CA SER A 404 -16.52 -53.15 -6.34
C SER A 404 -15.32 -53.11 -7.30
N GLU A 405 -14.10 -53.08 -6.74
CA GLU A 405 -12.76 -52.97 -7.37
C GLU A 405 -12.42 -53.97 -8.51
N LYS A 406 -13.34 -54.85 -8.92
CA LYS A 406 -13.11 -55.96 -9.86
C LYS A 406 -13.42 -55.63 -11.33
N LEU A 407 -13.78 -54.40 -11.67
CA LEU A 407 -14.18 -54.04 -13.03
C LEU A 407 -12.97 -53.71 -13.91
N GLU A 408 -12.92 -54.29 -15.10
CA GLU A 408 -12.08 -53.83 -16.22
C GLU A 408 -12.61 -52.50 -16.78
N MET A 409 -12.54 -51.43 -15.98
CA MET A 409 -13.16 -50.13 -16.27
C MET A 409 -12.87 -49.59 -17.69
N PRO A 410 -11.66 -49.73 -18.27
CA PRO A 410 -11.41 -49.25 -19.64
C PRO A 410 -12.32 -49.91 -20.68
N ASN A 411 -12.56 -51.23 -20.58
CA ASN A 411 -13.39 -51.96 -21.52
C ASN A 411 -14.87 -51.58 -21.37
N LEU A 412 -15.34 -51.38 -20.13
CA LEU A 412 -16.68 -50.89 -19.87
C LEU A 412 -16.89 -49.48 -20.45
N ILE A 413 -15.95 -48.55 -20.28
CA ILE A 413 -16.07 -47.19 -20.81
C ILE A 413 -16.11 -47.20 -22.34
N ILE A 414 -15.26 -48.00 -23.00
CA ILE A 414 -15.29 -48.18 -24.46
C ILE A 414 -16.63 -48.76 -24.93
N GLY A 415 -17.17 -49.75 -24.21
CA GLY A 415 -18.49 -50.31 -24.49
C GLY A 415 -19.62 -49.30 -24.35
N LEU A 416 -19.60 -48.51 -23.27
CA LEU A 416 -20.57 -47.44 -23.03
C LEU A 416 -20.50 -46.37 -24.13
N ASP A 417 -19.30 -45.97 -24.57
CA ASP A 417 -19.18 -44.98 -25.66
C ASP A 417 -19.65 -45.55 -26.99
N ARG A 418 -19.40 -46.83 -27.26
CA ARG A 418 -19.87 -47.47 -28.50
C ARG A 418 -21.39 -47.48 -28.61
N GLU A 419 -22.08 -47.78 -27.50
CA GLU A 419 -23.54 -47.88 -27.46
C GLU A 419 -24.23 -46.52 -27.31
N LEU A 420 -23.69 -45.64 -26.47
CA LEU A 420 -24.33 -44.35 -26.12
C LEU A 420 -23.74 -43.16 -26.88
N GLN A 421 -22.61 -43.34 -27.57
CA GLN A 421 -21.94 -42.36 -28.42
C GLN A 421 -21.66 -41.02 -27.72
N PHE A 422 -21.33 -41.03 -26.43
CA PHE A 422 -21.16 -39.80 -25.66
C PHE A 422 -20.02 -38.93 -26.20
N SER A 423 -18.95 -39.52 -26.75
CA SER A 423 -17.87 -38.78 -27.41
C SER A 423 -18.36 -37.99 -28.63
N GLN A 424 -19.28 -38.57 -29.40
CA GLN A 424 -19.90 -37.92 -30.55
C GLN A 424 -20.88 -36.84 -30.10
N GLN A 425 -21.70 -37.11 -29.08
CA GLN A 425 -22.62 -36.12 -28.51
C GLN A 425 -21.88 -34.87 -27.97
N MET A 426 -20.72 -35.05 -27.30
CA MET A 426 -19.90 -33.93 -26.84
C MET A 426 -19.42 -33.05 -28.01
N LYS A 427 -19.05 -33.66 -29.14
CA LYS A 427 -18.67 -32.94 -30.37
C LYS A 427 -19.86 -32.21 -31.00
N GLU A 428 -21.00 -32.89 -31.11
CA GLU A 428 -22.22 -32.31 -31.70
C GLU A 428 -22.76 -31.12 -30.89
N GLN A 429 -22.61 -31.17 -29.58
CA GLN A 429 -22.94 -30.05 -28.69
C GLN A 429 -21.87 -28.95 -28.68
N ASN A 430 -20.74 -29.12 -29.38
CA ASN A 430 -19.61 -28.19 -29.42
C ASN A 430 -19.16 -27.75 -28.02
N LEU A 431 -18.97 -28.72 -27.11
CA LEU A 431 -18.60 -28.41 -25.72
C LEU A 431 -17.27 -27.64 -25.62
N ASP A 432 -16.35 -27.89 -26.55
CA ASP A 432 -15.10 -27.14 -26.71
C ASP A 432 -15.36 -25.65 -27.00
N GLN A 433 -16.22 -25.34 -27.99
CA GLN A 433 -16.58 -23.96 -28.31
C GLN A 433 -17.37 -23.31 -27.17
N GLN A 434 -18.22 -24.05 -26.46
CA GLN A 434 -18.91 -23.54 -25.28
C GLN A 434 -17.91 -23.15 -24.18
N LEU A 435 -16.89 -23.97 -23.94
CA LEU A 435 -15.84 -23.70 -22.96
C LEU A 435 -15.03 -22.45 -23.34
N ILE A 436 -14.59 -22.36 -24.61
CA ILE A 436 -13.86 -21.20 -25.15
C ILE A 436 -14.72 -19.94 -25.02
N ASP A 437 -15.97 -19.98 -25.48
CA ASP A 437 -16.90 -18.86 -25.41
C ASP A 437 -17.14 -18.40 -23.97
N LEU A 438 -17.22 -19.33 -23.00
CA LEU A 438 -17.38 -18.97 -21.59
C LEU A 438 -16.13 -18.30 -21.03
N LEU A 439 -14.93 -18.78 -21.37
CA LEU A 439 -13.66 -18.20 -20.93
C LEU A 439 -13.42 -16.81 -21.54
N GLU A 440 -13.75 -16.62 -22.81
CA GLU A 440 -13.55 -15.37 -23.54
C GLU A 440 -14.65 -14.33 -23.28
N LYS A 441 -15.93 -14.72 -23.24
CA LYS A 441 -17.07 -13.78 -23.26
C LYS A 441 -17.71 -13.53 -21.89
N LYS A 442 -17.58 -14.45 -20.92
CA LYS A 442 -18.40 -14.43 -19.70
C LYS A 442 -17.65 -14.64 -18.38
N SER A 443 -16.39 -15.06 -18.41
CA SER A 443 -15.72 -15.61 -17.23
C SER A 443 -14.35 -15.01 -16.96
N ASN A 444 -14.23 -13.68 -17.00
CA ASN A 444 -13.00 -12.93 -16.70
C ASN A 444 -12.42 -13.29 -15.31
N THR A 445 -13.23 -13.88 -14.42
CA THR A 445 -12.86 -14.24 -13.05
C THR A 445 -12.63 -15.73 -12.82
N LYS A 446 -13.22 -16.65 -13.61
CA LYS A 446 -13.13 -18.10 -13.38
C LYS A 446 -11.94 -18.71 -14.13
N SER A 447 -11.23 -19.63 -13.49
CA SER A 447 -10.13 -20.37 -14.13
C SER A 447 -10.62 -21.42 -15.13
N TYR A 448 -9.75 -21.83 -16.05
CA TYR A 448 -10.01 -22.92 -16.99
C TYR A 448 -10.60 -24.16 -16.32
N ALA A 449 -9.98 -24.66 -15.24
CA ALA A 449 -10.48 -25.82 -14.51
C ALA A 449 -11.90 -25.66 -13.98
N THR A 450 -12.25 -24.47 -13.48
CA THR A 450 -13.59 -24.19 -12.96
C THR A 450 -14.63 -24.20 -14.08
N VAL A 451 -14.34 -23.54 -15.20
CA VAL A 451 -15.27 -23.50 -16.34
C VAL A 451 -15.37 -24.87 -17.01
N LEU A 452 -14.26 -25.61 -17.14
CA LEU A 452 -14.24 -26.99 -17.62
C LEU A 452 -15.16 -27.87 -16.77
N ASN A 453 -15.04 -27.79 -15.45
CA ASN A 453 -15.91 -28.53 -14.54
C ASN A 453 -17.38 -28.15 -14.73
N GLU A 454 -17.71 -26.88 -14.90
CA GLU A 454 -19.09 -26.39 -15.10
C GLU A 454 -19.71 -26.93 -16.41
N VAL A 455 -18.98 -26.80 -17.52
CA VAL A 455 -19.42 -27.27 -18.85
C VAL A 455 -19.63 -28.77 -18.85
N VAL A 456 -18.61 -29.52 -18.40
CA VAL A 456 -18.64 -30.98 -18.39
C VAL A 456 -19.69 -31.50 -17.42
N ARG A 457 -19.87 -30.85 -16.25
CA ARG A 457 -20.88 -31.25 -15.27
C ARG A 457 -22.29 -31.08 -15.82
N LYS A 458 -22.58 -29.95 -16.47
CA LYS A 458 -23.89 -29.70 -17.08
C LYS A 458 -24.21 -30.71 -18.17
N PHE A 459 -23.23 -31.03 -19.02
CA PHE A 459 -23.38 -32.11 -20.01
C PHE A 459 -23.62 -33.45 -19.32
N PHE A 460 -22.81 -33.80 -18.33
CA PHE A 460 -22.92 -35.05 -17.58
C PHE A 460 -24.31 -35.22 -16.93
N ASP A 461 -24.82 -34.19 -16.25
CA ASP A 461 -26.15 -34.26 -15.61
C ASP A 461 -27.27 -34.45 -16.64
N THR A 462 -27.15 -33.82 -17.82
CA THR A 462 -28.09 -33.98 -18.94
C THR A 462 -28.02 -35.39 -19.53
N PHE A 463 -26.80 -35.86 -19.79
CA PHE A 463 -26.53 -37.20 -20.32
C PHE A 463 -27.04 -38.29 -19.38
N MET A 464 -26.75 -38.17 -18.08
CA MET A 464 -27.25 -39.09 -17.06
C MET A 464 -28.77 -39.04 -16.94
N GLY A 465 -29.40 -37.87 -17.09
CA GLY A 465 -30.86 -37.76 -17.11
C GLY A 465 -31.51 -38.59 -18.23
N GLN A 466 -30.83 -38.71 -19.37
CA GLN A 466 -31.32 -39.44 -20.54
C GLN A 466 -30.97 -40.94 -20.51
N HIS A 467 -29.74 -41.28 -20.10
CA HIS A 467 -29.18 -42.62 -20.29
C HIS A 467 -28.94 -43.40 -18.98
N ARG A 468 -29.39 -42.91 -17.82
CA ARG A 468 -29.13 -43.59 -16.53
C ARG A 468 -29.52 -45.06 -16.53
N ALA A 469 -30.71 -45.40 -17.04
CA ALA A 469 -31.19 -46.78 -17.06
C ALA A 469 -30.33 -47.66 -17.99
N ASP A 470 -29.98 -47.14 -19.16
CA ASP A 470 -29.15 -47.84 -20.15
C ASP A 470 -27.74 -48.12 -19.60
N ILE A 471 -27.12 -47.12 -18.97
CA ILE A 471 -25.80 -47.24 -18.34
C ILE A 471 -25.81 -48.31 -17.25
N GLN A 472 -26.84 -48.33 -16.40
CA GLN A 472 -26.98 -49.35 -15.36
C GLN A 472 -27.14 -50.75 -15.96
N GLY A 473 -27.95 -50.89 -17.01
CA GLY A 473 -28.13 -52.16 -17.72
C GLY A 473 -26.84 -52.67 -18.35
N LEU A 474 -26.10 -51.79 -19.04
CA LEU A 474 -24.81 -52.13 -19.67
C LEU A 474 -23.74 -52.49 -18.64
N ALA A 475 -23.66 -51.75 -17.52
CA ALA A 475 -22.73 -52.06 -16.43
C ALA A 475 -23.06 -53.41 -15.77
N GLN A 476 -24.33 -53.73 -15.55
CA GLN A 476 -24.77 -55.02 -15.02
C GLN A 476 -24.48 -56.18 -15.98
N ALA A 477 -24.71 -55.98 -17.28
CA ALA A 477 -24.38 -56.99 -18.30
C ALA A 477 -22.88 -57.28 -18.31
N HIS A 478 -22.04 -56.24 -18.31
CA HIS A 478 -20.59 -56.39 -18.25
C HIS A 478 -20.11 -57.09 -16.97
N LEU A 479 -20.71 -56.79 -15.82
CA LEU A 479 -20.42 -57.51 -14.57
C LEU A 479 -20.76 -58.99 -14.64
N LYS A 480 -21.89 -59.33 -15.28
CA LYS A 480 -22.30 -60.71 -15.46
C LYS A 480 -21.32 -61.46 -16.36
N ASP A 481 -20.88 -60.83 -17.46
CA ASP A 481 -19.92 -61.42 -18.38
C ASP A 481 -18.57 -61.70 -17.69
N LEU A 482 -18.08 -60.78 -16.85
CA LEU A 482 -16.85 -61.00 -16.05
C LEU A 482 -17.01 -62.16 -15.06
N GLN A 483 -18.16 -62.26 -14.39
CA GLN A 483 -18.44 -63.37 -13.46
C GLN A 483 -18.59 -64.74 -14.13
N GLU A 484 -19.04 -64.77 -15.39
CA GLU A 484 -19.14 -65.98 -16.19
C GLU A 484 -17.79 -66.36 -16.82
N GLY A 485 -16.97 -65.38 -17.19
CA GLY A 485 -15.59 -65.57 -17.68
C GLY A 485 -14.63 -66.13 -16.63
N ASP A 486 -14.74 -65.70 -15.36
CA ASP A 486 -13.93 -66.22 -14.24
C ASP A 486 -14.26 -67.69 -13.86
N LYS A 487 -15.34 -68.27 -14.40
CA LYS A 487 -15.77 -69.66 -14.14
C LYS A 487 -15.32 -70.66 -15.19
N GLN A 488 -14.65 -70.21 -16.26
CA GLN A 488 -14.00 -71.06 -17.28
C GLN A 488 -12.51 -71.15 -17.01
#